data_AF-A0A2N4XP10-F1
#
_entry.id   AF-A0A2N4XP10-F1
#
_cell.length_a   1.000
_cell.length_b   1.000
_cell.length_c   1.000
_cell.angle_alpha   90.00
_cell.angle_beta   90.00
_cell.angle_gamma   90.00
#
_symmetry.space_group_name_H-M   'P 1'
#
loop_
_entity.id
_entity.type
_entity.pdbx_description
1 polymer ?
#
loop_
_entity_poly.entity_id
_entity_poly.type
_entity_poly.pdbx_seq_one_letter_code
_entity_poly.pdbx_strand_id
1 'polypeptide(L)'
;MQSASRGFRVTPRLLLWLVLDLVGMVLFAGGALYLAAGQVLFLRLPTTLIEAAVLLVAGGLLMLVAAANLLREGFSGRTVQALDKPLRD
;
A
#
# COMPACT_ATOMS: atom_id res chain seq x y z
N MET A 1 3.82 26.48 -22.55
CA MET A 1 2.84 25.68 -21.78
C MET A 1 3.60 24.94 -20.68
N GLN A 2 3.72 25.52 -19.50
CA GLN A 2 4.41 24.88 -18.37
C GLN A 2 3.41 23.96 -17.67
N SER A 3 3.58 22.64 -17.85
CA SER A 3 2.80 21.65 -17.13
C SER A 3 3.24 21.69 -15.67
N ALA A 4 2.45 22.35 -14.83
CA ALA A 4 2.66 22.39 -13.39
C ALA A 4 2.39 20.97 -12.85
N SER A 5 3.43 20.14 -12.81
CA SER A 5 3.41 18.90 -12.04
C SER A 5 3.23 19.30 -10.57
N ARG A 6 1.99 19.26 -10.09
CA ARG A 6 1.65 19.40 -8.66
C ARG A 6 2.36 18.28 -7.93
N GLY A 7 3.57 18.55 -7.47
CA GLY A 7 4.46 17.56 -6.90
C GLY A 7 3.78 16.90 -5.70
N PHE A 8 3.48 15.62 -5.84
CA PHE A 8 3.11 14.77 -4.73
C PHE A 8 4.29 14.79 -3.76
N ARG A 9 4.13 15.46 -2.61
CA ARG A 9 5.19 15.53 -1.60
C ARG A 9 5.32 14.16 -0.96
N VAL A 10 6.33 13.41 -1.38
CA VAL A 10 6.66 12.10 -0.81
C VAL A 10 7.22 12.31 0.59
N THR A 11 6.40 12.08 1.61
CA THR A 11 6.83 12.03 3.00
C THR A 11 7.40 10.66 3.35
N PRO A 12 8.42 10.56 4.22
CA PRO A 12 8.98 9.27 4.66
C PRO A 12 7.94 8.31 5.23
N ARG A 13 6.94 8.87 5.92
CA ARG A 13 5.81 8.11 6.48
C ARG A 13 4.94 7.48 5.39
N LEU A 14 4.71 8.21 4.30
CA LEU A 14 3.94 7.70 3.17
C LEU A 14 4.69 6.60 2.42
N LEU A 15 6.03 6.72 2.30
CA LEU A 15 6.88 5.64 1.78
C LEU A 15 6.79 4.38 2.66
N LEU A 16 6.76 4.53 3.99
CA LEU A 16 6.63 3.39 4.89
C LEU A 16 5.31 2.64 4.64
N TRP A 17 4.19 3.35 4.51
CA TRP A 17 2.91 2.70 4.20
C TRP A 17 2.91 2.05 2.81
N LEU A 18 3.55 2.67 1.82
CA LEU A 18 3.68 2.07 0.49
C LEU A 18 4.47 0.76 0.51
N VAL A 19 5.59 0.72 1.26
CA VAL A 19 6.36 -0.52 1.45
C VAL A 19 5.51 -1.56 2.17
N LEU A 20 4.74 -1.17 3.19
CA LEU A 20 3.89 -2.07 3.93
C LEU A 20 2.75 -2.65 3.07
N ASP A 21 2.19 -1.84 2.17
CA ASP A 21 1.19 -2.26 1.19
C ASP A 21 1.76 -3.28 0.20
N LEU A 22 2.96 -3.04 -0.33
CA LEU A 22 3.67 -3.97 -1.21
C LEU A 22 3.96 -5.30 -0.52
N VAL A 23 4.41 -5.27 0.75
CA VAL A 23 4.58 -6.49 1.55
C VAL A 23 3.25 -7.22 1.70
N GLY A 24 2.17 -6.50 2.04
CA GLY A 24 0.82 -7.06 2.13
C GLY A 24 0.37 -7.73 0.83
N MET A 25 0.64 -7.10 -0.32
CA MET A 25 0.33 -7.62 -1.65
C MET A 25 1.08 -8.91 -1.96
N VAL A 26 2.37 -8.99 -1.63
CA VAL A 26 3.17 -10.21 -1.84
C VAL A 26 2.65 -11.35 -0.97
N LEU A 27 2.34 -11.10 0.31
CA LEU A 27 1.77 -12.10 1.21
C LEU A 27 0.39 -12.57 0.73
N PHE A 28 -0.49 -11.62 0.37
CA PHE A 28 -1.83 -11.90 -0.12
C PHE A 28 -1.79 -12.74 -1.40
N ALA A 29 -1.00 -12.31 -2.39
CA ALA A 29 -0.86 -13.02 -3.66
C ALA A 29 -0.24 -14.42 -3.46
N GLY A 30 0.75 -14.56 -2.57
CA GLY A 30 1.35 -15.85 -2.24
C GLY A 30 0.35 -16.82 -1.62
N GLY A 31 -0.44 -16.36 -0.65
CA GLY A 31 -1.52 -17.14 -0.06
C GLY A 31 -2.60 -17.51 -1.08
N ALA A 32 -3.03 -16.55 -1.90
CA ALA A 32 -4.05 -16.74 -2.93
C ALA A 32 -3.60 -17.77 -3.99
N LEU A 33 -2.38 -17.65 -4.49
CA LEU A 33 -1.85 -18.54 -5.52
C LEU A 33 -1.71 -19.98 -4.99
N TYR A 34 -1.25 -20.15 -3.77
CA TYR A 34 -1.14 -21.47 -3.18
C TYR A 34 -2.51 -22.11 -2.94
N LEU A 35 -3.49 -21.35 -2.45
CA LEU A 35 -4.86 -21.86 -2.28
C LEU A 35 -5.55 -22.19 -3.60
N ALA A 36 -5.30 -21.39 -4.65
CA ALA A 36 -5.94 -21.57 -5.95
C ALA A 36 -5.30 -22.65 -6.83
N ALA A 37 -3.97 -22.77 -6.79
CA ALA A 37 -3.20 -23.59 -7.73
C ALA A 37 -2.16 -24.51 -7.07
N GLY A 38 -1.99 -24.46 -5.74
CA GLY A 38 -0.95 -25.20 -5.03
C GLY A 38 0.47 -24.73 -5.35
N GLN A 39 0.62 -23.54 -5.93
CA GLN A 39 1.91 -22.98 -6.35
C GLN A 39 2.42 -21.94 -5.36
N VAL A 40 3.74 -21.93 -5.15
CA VAL A 40 4.42 -20.96 -4.29
C VAL A 40 4.99 -19.82 -5.12
N LEU A 41 4.72 -18.58 -4.71
CA LEU A 41 5.16 -17.37 -5.42
C LEU A 41 6.62 -17.02 -5.12
N PHE A 42 7.04 -17.10 -3.85
CA PHE A 42 8.41 -16.82 -3.40
C PHE A 42 8.79 -17.66 -2.17
N LEU A 43 10.10 -17.87 -1.94
CA LEU A 43 10.69 -18.36 -0.67
C LEU A 43 10.17 -19.71 -0.12
N ARG A 44 9.56 -20.58 -0.94
CA ARG A 44 8.95 -21.86 -0.52
C ARG A 44 7.83 -21.74 0.51
N LEU A 45 7.26 -20.54 0.72
CA LEU A 45 6.09 -20.33 1.55
C LEU A 45 4.89 -19.94 0.67
N PRO A 46 3.67 -20.35 1.01
CA PRO A 46 3.29 -21.25 2.12
C PRO A 46 3.55 -22.74 1.81
N THR A 47 3.68 -23.58 2.84
CA THR A 47 3.87 -25.05 2.73
C THR A 47 2.62 -25.86 3.08
N THR A 48 1.65 -25.22 3.74
CA THR A 48 0.37 -25.85 4.13
C THR A 48 -0.81 -24.95 3.74
N LEU A 49 -2.01 -25.55 3.63
CA LEU A 49 -3.23 -24.79 3.37
C LEU A 49 -3.53 -23.77 4.48
N ILE A 50 -3.21 -24.10 5.73
CA ILE A 50 -3.41 -23.20 6.87
C ILE A 50 -2.48 -21.99 6.75
N GLU A 51 -1.19 -22.20 6.47
CA GLU A 51 -0.25 -21.09 6.22
C GLU A 51 -0.72 -20.22 5.06
N ALA A 52 -1.20 -20.82 3.97
CA ALA A 52 -1.69 -20.07 2.83
C ALA A 52 -2.91 -19.20 3.18
N ALA A 53 -3.85 -19.72 3.97
CA ALA A 53 -4.98 -18.96 4.48
C ALA A 53 -4.55 -17.81 5.41
N VAL A 54 -3.57 -18.06 6.28
CA VAL A 54 -3.00 -17.02 7.14
C VAL A 54 -2.33 -15.93 6.32
N LEU A 55 -1.50 -16.28 5.32
CA LEU A 55 -0.86 -15.31 4.43
C LEU A 55 -1.87 -14.48 3.64
N LEU A 56 -2.91 -15.13 3.12
CA LEU A 56 -4.02 -14.46 2.43
C LEU A 56 -4.69 -13.43 3.35
N VAL A 57 -5.15 -13.85 4.52
CA VAL A 57 -5.89 -12.96 5.44
C VAL A 57 -4.99 -11.88 6.01
N ALA A 58 -3.79 -12.23 6.48
CA ALA A 58 -2.85 -11.27 7.06
C ALA A 58 -2.36 -10.27 6.02
N GLY A 59 -2.02 -10.72 4.80
CA GLY A 59 -1.64 -9.85 3.70
C GLY A 59 -2.77 -8.89 3.31
N GLY A 60 -4.00 -9.39 3.21
CA GLY A 60 -5.18 -8.56 2.91
C GLY A 60 -5.46 -7.51 3.98
N LEU A 61 -5.41 -7.89 5.26
CA LEU A 61 -5.56 -6.94 6.37
C LEU A 61 -4.45 -5.89 6.39
N LEU A 62 -3.21 -6.29 6.11
CA LEU A 62 -2.07 -5.37 6.04
C LEU A 62 -2.24 -4.35 4.92
N MET A 63 -2.67 -4.79 3.73
CA MET A 63 -3.00 -3.89 2.62
C MET A 63 -4.12 -2.92 2.98
N LEU A 64 -5.20 -3.40 3.61
CA LEU A 64 -6.30 -2.53 4.02
C LEU A 64 -5.85 -1.43 4.99
N VAL A 65 -5.00 -1.80 5.98
CA VAL A 65 -4.43 -0.83 6.93
C VAL A 65 -3.49 0.14 6.22
N ALA A 66 -2.61 -0.34 5.35
CA ALA A 66 -1.66 0.49 4.62
C ALA A 66 -2.38 1.47 3.68
N ALA A 67 -3.33 0.98 2.88
CA ALA A 67 -4.15 1.77 1.97
C ALA A 67 -4.96 2.85 2.72
N ALA A 68 -5.56 2.51 3.87
CA ALA A 68 -6.29 3.49 4.68
C ALA A 68 -5.38 4.63 5.17
N ASN A 69 -4.15 4.31 5.59
CA ASN A 69 -3.20 5.33 6.03
C ASN A 69 -2.61 6.13 4.85
N LEU A 70 -2.35 5.50 3.72
CA LEU A 70 -1.97 6.18 2.46
C LEU A 70 -3.02 7.20 2.05
N LEU A 71 -4.31 6.81 2.09
CA LEU A 71 -5.41 7.72 1.80
C LEU A 71 -5.46 8.84 2.83
N ARG A 72 -5.40 8.53 4.13
CA ARG A 72 -5.41 9.52 5.20
C ARG A 72 -4.31 10.57 5.01
N GLU A 73 -3.08 10.14 4.75
CA GLU A 73 -1.93 11.02 4.56
C GLU A 73 -2.00 11.79 3.23
N GLY A 74 -2.47 11.15 2.16
CA GLY A 74 -2.70 11.78 0.86
C GLY A 74 -3.83 12.81 0.85
N PHE A 75 -4.82 12.69 1.74
CA PHE A 75 -5.83 13.73 1.96
C PHE A 75 -5.32 14.84 2.88
N SER A 76 -4.60 14.52 3.97
CA SER A 76 -4.02 15.53 4.88
C SER A 76 -2.94 16.40 4.21
N GLY A 77 -2.18 15.87 3.25
CA GLY A 77 -1.19 16.66 2.50
C GLY A 77 -1.81 17.66 1.51
N ARG A 78 -3.05 17.41 1.04
CA ARG A 78 -3.76 18.27 0.07
C ARG A 78 -4.35 19.52 0.73
N THR A 79 -4.81 19.44 1.97
CA THR A 79 -5.42 20.57 2.68
C THR A 79 -4.40 21.67 3.02
N VAL A 80 -3.15 21.29 3.35
CA VAL A 80 -2.08 22.27 3.62
C VAL A 80 -1.69 23.04 2.36
N GLN A 81 -1.65 22.39 1.20
CA GLN A 81 -1.27 23.03 -0.07
C GLN A 81 -2.38 23.93 -0.64
N ALA A 82 -3.64 23.69 -0.30
CA ALA A 82 -4.77 24.54 -0.68
C ALA A 82 -4.86 25.84 0.15
N LEU A 83 -4.37 25.81 1.39
CA LEU A 83 -4.33 26.96 2.31
C LEU A 83 -3.07 27.82 2.14
N ASP A 84 -2.00 27.27 1.58
CA ASP A 84 -0.74 27.99 1.29
C ASP A 84 -0.74 28.64 -0.10
N LYS A 85 -1.91 28.83 -0.72
CA LYS A 85 -2.04 29.71 -1.88
C LYS A 85 -2.23 31.12 -1.33
N PRO A 86 -1.20 31.99 -1.28
CA PRO A 86 -1.42 33.36 -0.86
C PRO A 86 -2.40 33.99 -1.85
N LEU A 87 -3.38 34.74 -1.31
CA LEU A 87 -4.03 35.82 -2.06
C LEU A 87 -2.93 36.81 -2.45
N ARG A 88 -2.19 36.49 -3.51
CA ARG A 88 -1.41 37.48 -4.24
C ARG A 88 -2.35 38.05 -5.28
N ASP A 89 -2.91 39.19 -4.88
CA ASP A 89 -3.55 40.17 -5.73
C ASP A 89 -2.61 40.62 -6.86
#